data_AF-A0AAW0WBY0-F1
#
_entry.id   AF-A0AAW0WBY0-F1
#
_cell.length_a   1.000
_cell.length_b   1.000
_cell.length_c   1.000
_cell.angle_alpha   90.00
_cell.angle_beta   90.00
_cell.angle_gamma   90.00
#
_symmetry.space_group_name_H-M   'P 1'
#
loop_
_entity.id
_entity.type
_entity.pdbx_description
1 polymer ?
#
loop_
_entity_poly.entity_id
_entity_poly.type
_entity_poly.pdbx_seq_one_letter_code
_entity_poly.pdbx_strand_id
1 'polypeptide(L)'
;FSEYEVQRVLHAYENCITIDIHCAPEGHWSTHFLAKESFSKLCRVTVNPDDKIEITPGISTFVLYLSQFLSSTAIEDLLEPSDIVGNIRFSRPTLYVFPGGQGDSALFGVNGFNMLVDGGYNYKACFWDFTRHLDRLDAVLITRLNSSNLMG
;
A
#
# COMPACT_ATOMS: atom_id res chain seq x y z
N PHE A 1 9.19 27.11 12.48
CA PHE A 1 10.22 28.05 11.95
C PHE A 1 10.44 29.30 12.80
N SER A 2 9.61 29.59 13.81
CA SER A 2 9.79 30.74 14.72
C SER A 2 10.63 30.40 15.97
N GLU A 3 10.90 29.12 16.23
CA GLU A 3 11.76 28.72 17.34
C GLU A 3 13.20 29.20 17.13
N TYR A 4 13.77 29.78 18.20
CA TYR A 4 15.10 30.36 18.19
C TYR A 4 16.18 29.37 17.72
N GLU A 5 16.13 28.13 18.19
CA GLU A 5 17.11 27.09 17.81
C GLU A 5 17.04 26.75 16.31
N VAL A 6 15.82 26.68 15.75
CA VAL A 6 15.60 26.44 14.32
C VAL A 6 16.13 27.61 13.48
N GLN A 7 15.87 28.85 13.91
CA GLN A 7 16.38 30.03 13.21
C GLN A 7 17.90 30.11 13.26
N ARG A 8 18.52 29.79 14.41
CA ARG A 8 19.97 29.78 14.56
C ARG A 8 20.63 28.80 13.60
N VAL A 9 20.08 27.60 13.46
CA VAL A 9 20.59 26.59 12.52
C VAL A 9 20.39 27.03 11.07
N LEU A 10 19.21 27.55 10.72
CA LEU A 10 18.92 28.00 9.35
C LEU A 10 19.82 29.18 8.92
N HIS A 11 20.14 30.11 9.82
CA HIS A 11 21.10 31.18 9.52
C HIS A 11 22.55 30.68 9.44
N ALA A 12 22.94 29.73 10.28
CA ALA A 12 24.31 29.18 10.25
C ALA A 12 24.62 28.40 8.96
N TYR A 13 23.58 27.88 8.29
CA TYR A 13 23.68 27.08 7.07
C TYR A 13 22.80 27.62 5.94
N GLU A 14 22.68 28.94 5.86
CA GLU A 14 21.86 29.60 4.85
C GLU A 14 22.27 29.13 3.45
N ASN A 15 21.30 28.74 2.63
CA ASN A 15 21.47 28.15 1.29
C ASN A 15 22.20 26.78 1.21
N CYS A 16 22.66 26.21 2.33
CA CYS A 16 23.27 24.89 2.36
C CYS A 16 22.25 23.77 2.63
N ILE A 17 21.07 24.11 3.15
CA ILE A 17 20.01 23.15 3.49
C ILE A 17 19.10 22.97 2.27
N THR A 18 19.01 21.75 1.75
CA THR A 18 18.01 21.34 0.74
C THR A 18 17.00 20.41 1.40
N ILE A 19 15.71 20.63 1.15
CA ILE A 19 14.61 19.80 1.66
C ILE A 19 13.74 19.40 0.46
N ASP A 20 13.62 18.10 0.24
CA ASP A 20 12.74 17.54 -0.78
C ASP A 20 11.52 16.93 -0.09
N ILE A 21 10.33 17.39 -0.47
CA ILE A 21 9.06 16.98 0.13
C ILE A 21 8.29 16.15 -0.89
N HIS A 22 7.98 14.91 -0.54
CA HIS A 22 7.14 14.03 -1.37
C HIS A 22 5.73 13.95 -0.79
N CYS A 23 4.72 14.33 -1.58
CA CYS A 23 3.31 14.31 -1.18
C CYS A 23 2.37 14.28 -2.40
N ALA A 24 1.08 14.03 -2.16
CA ALA A 24 0.07 14.14 -3.22
C ALA A 24 0.06 15.57 -3.80
N PRO A 25 -0.05 15.74 -5.14
CA PRO A 25 0.01 17.05 -5.80
C PRO A 25 -1.32 17.81 -5.67
N GLU A 26 -1.82 17.97 -4.45
CA GLU A 26 -3.11 18.58 -4.15
C GLU A 26 -2.95 19.91 -3.42
N GLY A 27 -3.85 20.86 -3.69
CA GLY A 27 -3.86 22.16 -3.03
C GLY A 27 -2.60 23.00 -3.29
N HIS A 28 -2.01 23.56 -2.22
CA HIS A 28 -0.85 24.45 -2.32
C HIS A 28 0.50 23.71 -2.22
N TRP A 29 0.51 22.38 -2.25
CA TRP A 29 1.74 21.58 -2.23
C TRP A 29 2.44 21.60 -3.60
N SER A 30 3.08 22.71 -3.90
CA SER A 30 3.95 22.85 -5.07
C SER A 30 5.17 23.70 -4.74
N THR A 31 6.26 23.46 -5.46
CA THR A 31 7.49 24.25 -5.34
C THR A 31 7.23 25.75 -5.54
N HIS A 32 6.29 26.13 -6.43
CA HIS A 32 5.94 27.53 -6.67
C HIS A 32 5.27 28.21 -5.47
N PHE A 33 4.38 27.50 -4.77
CA PHE A 33 3.71 28.04 -3.59
C PHE A 33 4.67 28.10 -2.40
N LEU A 34 5.43 27.04 -2.15
CA LEU A 34 6.40 27.02 -1.05
C LEU A 34 7.51 28.06 -1.23
N ALA A 35 7.97 28.33 -2.45
CA ALA A 35 8.98 29.35 -2.72
C ALA A 35 8.59 30.76 -2.25
N LYS A 36 7.31 31.04 -2.01
CA LYS A 36 6.81 32.32 -1.48
C LYS A 36 6.91 32.42 0.04
N GLU A 37 7.05 31.28 0.73
CA GLU A 37 7.13 31.22 2.18
C GLU A 37 8.48 31.74 2.70
N SER A 38 8.45 32.33 3.90
CA SER A 38 9.63 32.96 4.50
C SER A 38 10.76 31.96 4.78
N PHE A 39 10.42 30.70 5.08
CA PHE A 39 11.41 29.66 5.33
C PHE A 39 12.13 29.19 4.06
N SER A 40 11.48 29.25 2.89
CA SER A 40 12.09 28.89 1.60
C SER A 40 13.16 29.88 1.13
N LYS A 41 13.33 31.00 1.84
CA LYS A 41 14.47 31.92 1.66
C LYS A 41 15.73 31.44 2.38
N LEU A 42 15.58 30.65 3.44
CA LEU A 42 16.69 30.18 4.28
C LEU A 42 17.18 28.78 3.85
N CYS A 43 16.31 27.99 3.22
CA CYS A 43 16.62 26.67 2.70
C CYS A 43 15.96 26.44 1.33
N ARG A 44 16.60 25.62 0.49
CA ARG A 44 16.06 25.25 -0.83
C ARG A 44 15.03 24.13 -0.66
N VAL A 45 13.75 24.46 -0.79
CA VAL A 45 12.66 23.49 -0.65
C VAL A 45 12.09 23.13 -2.03
N THR A 46 12.01 21.84 -2.34
CA THR A 46 11.35 21.34 -3.56
C THR A 46 10.22 20.37 -3.19
N VAL A 47 9.14 20.39 -3.96
CA VAL A 47 8.01 19.47 -3.81
C VAL A 47 7.98 18.52 -4.98
N ASN A 48 7.94 17.22 -4.70
CA ASN A 48 7.95 16.15 -5.68
C ASN A 48 9.01 16.37 -6.77
N PRO A 49 10.30 16.49 -6.40
CA PRO A 49 11.35 16.59 -7.41
C PRO A 49 11.36 15.35 -8.29
N ASP A 50 11.80 15.51 -9.54
CA ASP A 50 11.95 14.39 -10.47
C ASP A 50 12.91 13.34 -9.90
N ASP A 51 12.59 12.07 -10.19
CA ASP A 51 13.44 10.96 -9.82
C ASP A 51 14.83 11.11 -10.42
N LYS A 52 15.86 11.14 -9.58
CA LYS A 52 17.27 11.19 -10.00
C LYS A 52 17.81 9.80 -10.32
N ILE A 53 17.01 8.98 -10.99
CA ILE A 53 17.47 7.65 -11.42
C ILE A 53 18.32 7.85 -12.67
N GLU A 54 19.63 7.88 -12.50
CA GLU A 54 20.56 7.69 -13.60
C GLU A 54 20.61 6.19 -13.93
N ILE A 55 20.06 5.81 -15.09
CA ILE A 55 20.15 4.42 -15.57
C ILE A 55 21.62 4.14 -15.89
N THR A 56 22.32 3.56 -14.91
CA THR A 56 23.69 3.10 -15.10
C THR A 56 23.70 1.69 -15.69
N PRO A 57 24.77 1.30 -16.40
CA PRO A 57 24.94 -0.08 -16.86
C PRO A 57 24.90 -1.09 -15.71
N GLY A 58 25.33 -0.70 -14.51
CA GLY A 58 25.28 -1.54 -13.30
C GLY A 58 23.86 -1.87 -12.86
N ILE A 59 22.97 -0.86 -12.78
CA ILE A 59 21.55 -1.07 -12.44
C ILE A 59 20.89 -1.97 -13.50
N SER A 60 21.14 -1.70 -14.77
CA SER A 60 20.58 -2.50 -15.87
C SER A 60 21.03 -3.96 -15.81
N THR A 61 22.32 -4.20 -15.56
CA THR A 61 22.88 -5.55 -15.42
C THR A 61 22.30 -6.27 -14.21
N PHE A 62 22.11 -5.57 -13.09
CA PHE A 62 21.52 -6.12 -11.89
C PHE A 62 20.03 -6.48 -12.09
N VAL A 63 19.25 -5.62 -12.72
CA VAL A 63 17.84 -5.90 -13.08
C VAL A 63 17.76 -7.12 -14.00
N LEU A 64 18.60 -7.18 -15.03
CA LEU A 64 18.66 -8.34 -15.94
C LEU A 64 19.03 -9.63 -15.20
N TYR A 65 20.00 -9.58 -14.30
CA TYR A 65 20.35 -10.71 -13.44
C TYR A 65 19.15 -11.16 -12.59
N LEU A 66 18.51 -10.25 -11.86
CA LEU A 66 17.34 -10.57 -11.02
C LEU A 66 16.17 -11.13 -11.83
N SER A 67 15.92 -10.60 -13.03
CA SER A 67 14.81 -11.02 -13.88
C SER A 67 14.83 -12.51 -14.22
N GLN A 68 16.00 -13.14 -14.22
CA GLN A 68 16.16 -14.58 -14.46
C GLN A 68 15.64 -15.44 -13.31
N PHE A 69 15.50 -14.86 -12.11
CA PHE A 69 15.02 -15.55 -10.90
C PHE A 69 13.60 -15.18 -10.51
N LEU A 70 13.03 -14.13 -11.11
CA LEU A 70 11.68 -13.69 -10.85
C LEU A 70 10.71 -14.44 -11.76
N SER A 71 10.00 -15.43 -11.22
CA SER A 71 8.82 -15.99 -11.88
C SER A 71 7.60 -15.17 -11.48
N SER A 72 6.93 -14.53 -12.44
CA SER A 72 5.60 -13.97 -12.21
C SER A 72 4.60 -15.13 -12.17
N THR A 73 3.97 -15.33 -11.02
CA THR A 73 2.83 -16.24 -10.91
C THR A 73 1.56 -15.44 -11.15
N ALA A 74 0.67 -15.95 -12.02
CA ALA A 74 -0.61 -15.32 -12.26
C ALA A 74 -1.48 -15.42 -11.00
N ILE A 75 -2.35 -14.43 -10.77
CA ILE A 75 -3.24 -14.45 -9.59
C ILE A 75 -4.21 -15.63 -9.70
N GLU A 76 -4.61 -15.99 -10.91
CA GLU A 76 -5.49 -17.10 -11.23
C GLU A 76 -4.88 -18.45 -10.83
N ASP A 77 -3.55 -18.58 -10.96
CA ASP A 77 -2.81 -19.78 -10.55
C ASP A 77 -2.61 -19.82 -9.02
N LEU A 78 -2.53 -18.65 -8.36
CA LEU A 78 -2.41 -18.56 -6.90
C LEU A 78 -3.76 -18.80 -6.21
N LEU A 79 -4.84 -18.32 -6.82
CA LEU A 79 -6.20 -18.31 -6.32
C LEU A 79 -7.11 -19.13 -7.24
N GLU A 80 -6.79 -20.42 -7.36
CA GLU A 80 -7.54 -21.34 -8.22
C GLU A 80 -9.02 -21.38 -7.81
N PRO A 81 -9.97 -21.25 -8.76
CA PRO A 81 -11.39 -21.40 -8.48
C PRO A 81 -11.73 -22.85 -8.11
N SER A 82 -12.88 -23.05 -7.47
CA SER A 82 -13.40 -24.39 -7.17
C SER A 82 -14.53 -24.74 -8.12
N ASP A 83 -14.52 -25.97 -8.66
CA ASP A 83 -15.65 -26.54 -9.40
C ASP A 83 -16.86 -26.82 -8.49
N ILE A 84 -16.64 -26.83 -7.16
CA ILE A 84 -17.66 -27.10 -6.15
C ILE A 84 -17.99 -25.80 -5.41
N VAL A 85 -19.07 -25.17 -5.85
CA VAL A 85 -19.58 -23.90 -5.31
C VAL A 85 -20.82 -24.16 -4.44
N GLY A 86 -20.99 -23.39 -3.36
CA GLY A 86 -22.19 -23.42 -2.53
C GLY A 86 -22.29 -24.61 -1.55
N ASN A 87 -21.20 -25.34 -1.34
CA ASN A 87 -21.09 -26.40 -0.33
C ASN A 87 -21.08 -25.82 1.10
N ILE A 88 -20.59 -24.59 1.24
CA ILE A 88 -20.58 -23.88 2.51
C ILE A 88 -21.75 -22.90 2.54
N ARG A 89 -22.64 -23.08 3.54
CA ARG A 89 -23.79 -22.21 3.80
C ARG A 89 -23.94 -21.97 5.29
N PHE A 90 -24.14 -20.72 5.67
CA PHE A 90 -24.35 -20.35 7.08
C PHE A 90 -25.83 -20.21 7.35
N SER A 91 -26.37 -21.02 8.25
CA SER A 91 -27.75 -20.91 8.72
C SER A 91 -27.87 -20.04 9.98
N ARG A 92 -26.75 -19.81 10.68
CA ARG A 92 -26.63 -19.00 11.90
C ARG A 92 -25.49 -18.00 11.73
N PRO A 93 -25.52 -16.85 12.45
CA PRO A 93 -24.39 -15.93 12.49
C PRO A 93 -23.11 -16.67 12.89
N THR A 94 -22.13 -16.68 11.99
CA THR A 94 -20.88 -17.44 12.09
C THR A 94 -19.74 -16.53 11.67
N LEU A 95 -18.62 -16.58 12.40
CA LEU A 95 -17.40 -15.84 12.06
C LEU A 95 -16.24 -16.81 11.89
N TYR A 96 -15.59 -16.76 10.74
CA TYR A 96 -14.31 -17.43 10.48
C TYR A 96 -13.20 -16.39 10.53
N VAL A 97 -12.10 -16.75 11.18
CA VAL A 97 -10.91 -15.90 11.27
C VAL A 97 -9.77 -16.61 10.57
N PHE A 98 -9.12 -15.92 9.64
CA PHE A 98 -8.00 -16.42 8.87
C PHE A 98 -6.75 -15.64 9.27
N PRO A 99 -5.89 -16.22 10.14
CA PRO A 99 -4.68 -15.55 10.59
C PRO A 99 -3.67 -15.47 9.43
N GLY A 100 -3.31 -14.25 9.03
CA GLY A 100 -2.36 -13.96 7.96
C GLY A 100 -0.99 -13.51 8.48
N GLY A 101 -0.87 -13.32 9.80
CA GLY A 101 0.30 -12.72 10.43
C GLY A 101 0.24 -11.21 10.29
N GLN A 102 0.78 -10.68 9.19
CA GLN A 102 0.53 -9.29 8.81
C GLN A 102 -0.66 -9.25 7.87
N GLY A 103 -1.78 -8.68 8.30
CA GLY A 103 -3.00 -8.63 7.51
C GLY A 103 -3.89 -9.86 7.72
N ASP A 104 -4.60 -9.87 8.84
CA ASP A 104 -5.62 -10.88 9.10
C ASP A 104 -6.88 -10.57 8.29
N SER A 105 -7.64 -11.63 7.99
CA SER A 105 -8.95 -11.52 7.35
C SER A 105 -9.97 -12.32 8.14
N ALA A 106 -11.24 -11.98 7.98
CA ALA A 106 -12.33 -12.71 8.58
C ALA A 106 -13.52 -12.81 7.64
N LEU A 107 -14.27 -13.90 7.71
CA LEU A 107 -15.53 -14.05 6.99
C LEU A 107 -16.66 -14.11 8.00
N PHE A 108 -17.54 -13.13 7.94
CA PHE A 108 -18.81 -13.14 8.66
C PHE A 108 -19.92 -13.67 7.76
N GLY A 109 -20.59 -14.72 8.19
CA GLY A 109 -21.64 -15.39 7.44
C GLY A 109 -22.92 -15.54 8.27
N VAL A 110 -24.05 -15.23 7.67
CA VAL A 110 -25.39 -15.45 8.22
C VAL A 110 -26.31 -15.91 7.10
N ASN A 111 -27.55 -16.31 7.41
CA ASN A 111 -28.47 -16.87 6.43
C ASN A 111 -28.68 -15.94 5.22
N GLY A 112 -28.11 -16.34 4.09
CA GLY A 112 -28.19 -15.62 2.81
C GLY A 112 -27.27 -14.40 2.70
N PHE A 113 -26.32 -14.22 3.61
CA PHE A 113 -25.40 -13.08 3.56
C PHE A 113 -23.99 -13.44 4.04
N ASN A 114 -22.99 -13.20 3.18
CA ASN A 114 -21.58 -13.44 3.44
C ASN A 114 -20.79 -12.13 3.25
N MET A 115 -20.04 -11.73 4.28
CA MET A 115 -19.17 -10.56 4.26
C MET A 115 -17.73 -10.96 4.57
N LEU A 116 -16.81 -10.64 3.67
CA LEU A 116 -15.38 -10.71 3.92
C LEU A 116 -14.94 -9.39 4.58
N VAL A 117 -14.18 -9.48 5.65
CA VAL A 117 -13.57 -8.36 6.35
C VAL A 117 -12.07 -8.47 6.14
N ASP A 118 -11.51 -7.51 5.42
CA ASP A 118 -10.12 -7.42 4.96
C ASP A 118 -9.67 -8.59 4.05
N GLY A 119 -8.76 -8.31 3.10
CA GLY A 119 -8.16 -9.32 2.20
C GLY A 119 -6.81 -9.85 2.69
N GLY A 120 -6.24 -9.24 3.73
CA GLY A 120 -4.88 -9.56 4.18
C GLY A 120 -3.78 -9.02 3.25
N TYR A 121 -2.55 -9.49 3.49
CA TYR A 121 -1.34 -8.94 2.85
C TYR A 121 -0.76 -9.80 1.71
N ASN A 122 -0.99 -11.10 1.74
CA ASN A 122 -0.30 -12.03 0.85
C ASN A 122 -1.15 -12.33 -0.38
N TYR A 123 -0.56 -12.22 -1.59
CA TYR A 123 -1.20 -12.58 -2.86
C TYR A 123 -1.78 -14.00 -2.86
N LYS A 124 -1.18 -14.91 -2.07
CA LYS A 124 -1.84 -16.17 -1.71
C LYS A 124 -2.72 -15.94 -0.47
N ALA A 125 -3.94 -15.46 -0.70
CA ALA A 125 -4.89 -15.19 0.35
C ALA A 125 -5.21 -16.45 1.17
N CYS A 126 -5.01 -16.36 2.49
CA CYS A 126 -5.27 -17.48 3.40
C CYS A 126 -6.76 -17.84 3.51
N PHE A 127 -7.66 -16.89 3.22
CA PHE A 127 -9.11 -17.11 3.22
C PHE A 127 -9.61 -17.76 1.91
N TRP A 128 -8.81 -17.78 0.85
CA TRP A 128 -9.26 -18.18 -0.49
C TRP A 128 -9.70 -19.64 -0.55
N ASP A 129 -8.90 -20.55 0.01
CA ASP A 129 -9.19 -21.99 0.04
C ASP A 129 -10.57 -22.29 0.65
N PHE A 130 -11.03 -21.47 1.58
CA PHE A 130 -12.35 -21.57 2.18
C PHE A 130 -13.41 -20.86 1.36
N THR A 131 -13.20 -19.58 1.04
CA THR A 131 -14.21 -18.72 0.40
C THR A 131 -14.56 -19.13 -1.01
N ARG A 132 -13.66 -19.79 -1.75
CA ARG A 132 -13.93 -20.32 -3.08
C ARG A 132 -15.03 -21.41 -3.14
N HIS A 133 -15.45 -21.93 -1.99
CA HIS A 133 -16.54 -22.90 -1.86
C HIS A 133 -17.88 -22.28 -1.41
N LEU A 134 -17.91 -20.96 -1.17
CA LEU A 134 -19.14 -20.22 -0.93
C LEU A 134 -19.91 -20.06 -2.23
N ASP A 135 -21.24 -20.03 -2.14
CA ASP A 135 -22.09 -19.74 -3.31
C ASP A 135 -21.87 -18.32 -3.85
N ARG A 136 -21.63 -17.37 -2.95
CA ARG A 136 -21.36 -15.96 -3.25
C ARG A 136 -20.72 -15.24 -2.07
N LEU A 137 -20.10 -14.11 -2.36
CA LEU A 137 -19.69 -13.12 -1.38
C LEU A 137 -20.52 -11.85 -1.61
N ASP A 138 -21.28 -11.42 -0.61
CA ASP A 138 -22.24 -10.31 -0.75
C ASP A 138 -21.62 -8.95 -0.48
N ALA A 139 -20.59 -8.90 0.37
CA ALA A 139 -19.92 -7.68 0.75
C ALA A 139 -18.43 -7.91 1.08
N VAL A 140 -17.64 -6.86 0.86
CA VAL A 140 -16.26 -6.76 1.34
C VAL A 140 -16.14 -5.49 2.18
N LEU A 141 -15.72 -5.63 3.43
CA LEU A 141 -15.40 -4.54 4.34
C LEU A 141 -13.89 -4.42 4.46
N ILE A 142 -13.34 -3.28 4.08
CA ILE A 142 -11.92 -2.98 4.27
C ILE A 142 -11.79 -2.01 5.44
N THR A 143 -11.05 -2.39 6.47
CA THR A 143 -10.91 -1.61 7.71
C THR A 143 -9.99 -0.41 7.52
N ARG A 144 -8.94 -0.55 6.70
CA ARG A 144 -7.95 0.49 6.39
C ARG A 144 -7.44 0.34 4.96
N LEU A 145 -7.17 1.46 4.30
CA LEU A 145 -6.53 1.46 2.99
C LEU A 145 -5.01 1.38 3.15
N ASN A 146 -4.50 0.16 3.29
CA ASN A 146 -3.06 -0.10 3.32
C ASN A 146 -2.78 -1.49 2.71
N SER A 147 -1.49 -1.79 2.49
CA SER A 147 -1.07 -3.07 1.92
C SER A 147 -1.44 -4.28 2.78
N SER A 148 -1.61 -4.13 4.10
CA SER A 148 -1.99 -5.24 4.98
C SER A 148 -3.46 -5.66 4.85
N ASN A 149 -4.29 -4.86 4.19
CA ASN A 149 -5.73 -5.09 4.12
C ASN A 149 -6.25 -5.34 2.69
N LEU A 150 -5.43 -5.07 1.65
CA LEU A 150 -5.86 -4.98 0.24
C LEU A 150 -5.12 -5.90 -0.74
N MET A 151 -4.05 -6.59 -0.30
CA MET A 151 -3.13 -7.27 -1.23
C MET A 151 -3.43 -8.76 -1.43
N GLY A 152 -4.27 -9.35 -0.57
CA GLY A 152 -4.79 -10.71 -0.74
C GLY A 152 -6.15 -10.75 -1.41
#